data_AF-A0A9D8U5N0-F1
#
_entry.id   AF-A0A9D8U5N0-F1
#
_cell.length_a   1.000
_cell.length_b   1.000
_cell.length_c   1.000
_cell.angle_alpha   90.00
_cell.angle_beta   90.00
_cell.angle_gamma   90.00
#
_symmetry.space_group_name_H-M   'P 1'
#
loop_
_entity.id
_entity.type
_entity.pdbx_description
1 polymer ?
#
loop_
_entity_poly.entity_id
_entity_poly.type
_entity_poly.pdbx_seq_one_letter_code
_entity_poly.pdbx_strand_id
1 'polypeptide(L)' 'MGKNEEDIGLPDGVSTVSNLLDHLCEKSAEHSRVLKERVFVRVAVNQTHVDHDHPVTDGDEVAIFPPVTGG' A
#
# COMPACT_ATOMS: atom_id res chain seq x y z
N MET A 1 -6.11 -15.86 4.91
CA MET A 1 -5.74 -16.28 3.54
C MET A 1 -4.86 -15.19 2.97
N GLY A 2 -3.55 -15.43 2.84
CA GLY A 2 -2.61 -14.48 2.25
C GLY A 2 -2.80 -14.43 0.74
N LYS A 3 -3.40 -13.35 0.23
CA LYS A 3 -3.33 -13.04 -1.19
C LYS A 3 -1.93 -12.51 -1.48
N ASN A 4 -1.23 -13.15 -2.40
CA ASN A 4 0.09 -12.68 -2.83
C ASN A 4 -0.04 -11.48 -3.79
N GLU A 5 -1.20 -11.30 -4.42
CA GLU A 5 -1.47 -10.24 -5.39
C GLU A 5 -2.99 -9.94 -5.42
N GLU A 6 -3.34 -8.67 -5.63
CA GLU A 6 -4.72 -8.23 -5.83
C GLU A 6 -4.76 -7.05 -6.81
N ASP A 7 -5.51 -7.20 -7.90
CA ASP A 7 -5.87 -6.08 -8.76
C ASP A 7 -6.89 -5.19 -8.06
N ILE A 8 -6.54 -3.92 -7.89
CA ILE A 8 -7.40 -2.89 -7.34
C ILE A 8 -7.60 -1.80 -8.39
N GLY A 9 -8.85 -1.50 -8.71
CA GLY A 9 -9.15 -0.29 -9.47
C GLY A 9 -8.81 0.93 -8.63
N LEU A 10 -7.96 1.81 -9.15
CA LEU A 10 -7.62 3.07 -8.50
C LEU A 10 -8.85 3.98 -8.50
N PRO A 11 -9.45 4.31 -7.33
CA PRO A 11 -10.57 5.22 -7.28
C PRO A 11 -10.13 6.66 -7.55
N ASP A 12 -11.09 7.49 -7.96
CA ASP A 12 -10.86 8.92 -8.19
C ASP A 12 -10.26 9.58 -6.94
N GLY A 13 -9.10 10.22 -7.10
CA GLY A 13 -8.36 10.89 -6.02
C GLY A 13 -7.18 10.08 -5.45
N VAL A 14 -7.00 8.81 -5.82
CA VAL A 14 -5.78 8.07 -5.50
C VAL A 14 -4.71 8.36 -6.55
N SER A 15 -3.72 9.16 -6.16
CA SER A 15 -2.63 9.58 -7.05
C SER A 15 -1.24 9.37 -6.44
N THR A 16 -1.16 8.95 -5.19
CA THR A 16 0.08 8.74 -4.45
C THR A 16 0.02 7.45 -3.62
N VAL A 17 1.18 6.94 -3.23
CA VAL A 17 1.31 5.80 -2.32
C VAL A 17 0.52 6.03 -1.02
N SER A 18 0.57 7.23 -0.43
CA SER A 18 -0.21 7.59 0.76
C SER A 18 -1.72 7.37 0.55
N ASN A 19 -2.26 7.88 -0.56
CA ASN A 19 -3.68 7.74 -0.88
C ASN A 19 -4.06 6.28 -1.14
N LEU A 20 -3.17 5.50 -1.75
CA LEU A 20 -3.38 4.08 -1.96
C LEU A 20 -3.47 3.33 -0.63
N LEU A 21 -2.57 3.62 0.31
CA LEU A 21 -2.60 3.05 1.65
C LEU A 21 -3.84 3.48 2.45
N ASP A 22 -4.32 4.72 2.29
CA ASP A 22 -5.61 5.17 2.85
C ASP A 22 -6.76 4.33 2.31
N HIS A 23 -6.83 4.18 1.00
CA HIS A 23 -7.88 3.41 0.35
C HIS A 23 -7.88 1.93 0.82
N LEU A 24 -6.71 1.31 0.95
CA LEU A 24 -6.59 -0.06 1.45
C LEU A 24 -7.01 -0.20 2.92
N CYS A 25 -6.70 0.79 3.77
CA CYS A 25 -7.15 0.84 5.16
C CYS A 25 -8.68 0.91 5.27
N GLU A 26 -9.34 1.67 4.40
CA GLU A 26 -10.80 1.79 4.37
C GLU A 26 -11.48 0.50 3.86
N LYS A 27 -10.83 -0.20 2.93
CA LYS A 27 -11.37 -1.42 2.31
C LYS A 27 -11.41 -2.62 3.26
N SER A 28 -10.49 -2.71 4.23
CA SER A 28 -10.43 -3.86 5.15
C SER A 28 -9.85 -3.51 6.52
N ALA A 29 -10.53 -4.00 7.57
CA ALA A 29 -10.04 -3.90 8.94
C ALA A 29 -8.68 -4.59 9.16
N GLU A 30 -8.36 -5.64 8.39
CA GLU A 30 -7.05 -6.32 8.44
C GLU A 30 -5.94 -5.40 7.91
N HIS A 31 -6.19 -4.73 6.77
CA HIS A 31 -5.26 -3.74 6.22
C HIS A 31 -5.10 -2.56 7.18
N SER A 32 -6.19 -2.05 7.75
CA SER A 32 -6.14 -0.98 8.76
C SER A 32 -5.28 -1.35 9.96
N ARG A 33 -5.35 -2.60 10.44
CA ARG A 33 -4.56 -3.05 11.60
C ARG A 33 -3.06 -3.07 11.32
N VAL A 34 -2.68 -3.46 10.10
CA VAL A 34 -1.28 -3.67 9.69
C VAL A 34 -0.64 -2.38 9.14
N LEU A 35 -1.44 -1.53 8.48
CA LEU A 35 -1.00 -0.27 7.86
C LEU A 35 -1.18 0.96 8.76
N LYS A 36 -1.75 0.77 9.97
CA LYS A 36 -1.98 1.85 10.95
C LYS A 36 -0.71 2.61 11.29
N GLU A 37 0.42 1.92 11.38
CA GLU A 37 1.73 2.51 11.61
C GLU A 37 2.45 2.81 10.29
N ARG A 38 1.87 3.73 9.51
CA ARG A 38 2.37 4.11 8.17
C ARG A 38 3.87 4.36 8.14
N VAL A 39 4.41 5.03 9.16
CA VAL A 39 5.83 5.37 9.24
C VAL A 39 6.77 4.15 9.14
N PHE A 40 6.30 2.95 9.47
CA PHE A 40 7.08 1.72 9.38
C PHE A 40 6.72 0.84 8.18
N VAL A 41 5.71 1.21 7.40
CA VAL A 41 5.32 0.50 6.17
C VAL A 41 6.24 0.94 5.04
N ARG A 42 6.99 0.01 4.48
CA ARG A 42 7.80 0.25 3.28
C ARG A 42 6.96 -0.06 2.05
N VAL A 43 7.14 0.73 1.00
CA VAL A 43 6.44 0.55 -0.27
C VAL A 43 7.45 0.53 -1.41
N ALA A 44 7.22 -0.33 -2.38
CA ALA A 44 7.92 -0.31 -3.66
C ALA A 44 6.92 -0.15 -4.80
N VAL A 45 7.26 0.71 -5.76
CA VAL A 45 6.53 0.89 -7.01
C VAL A 45 7.44 0.42 -8.14
N ASN A 46 6.95 -0.49 -8.98
CA ASN A 46 7.71 -1.10 -10.08
C ASN A 46 9.08 -1.60 -9.61
N GLN A 47 9.09 -2.40 -8.54
CA GLN A 47 10.28 -3.01 -7.92
C GLN A 47 11.28 -2.01 -7.32
N THR A 48 10.92 -0.72 -7.22
CA THR A 48 11.78 0.33 -6.66
C THR A 48 11.18 0.85 -5.37
N HIS A 49 11.98 0.93 -4.29
CA HIS A 49 11.53 1.52 -3.03
C HIS A 49 11.29 3.03 -3.19
N VAL A 50 10.13 3.48 -2.73
CA VAL A 50 9.71 4.88 -2.87
C VAL A 50 9.12 5.41 -1.56
N ASP A 51 9.13 6.73 -1.43
CA ASP A 51 8.44 7.42 -0.34
C ASP A 51 6.92 7.41 -0.54
N HIS A 52 6.18 7.71 0.53
CA HIS A 52 4.71 7.68 0.49
C HIS A 52 4.09 8.80 -0.36
N ASP A 53 4.85 9.84 -0.68
CA ASP A 53 4.42 10.91 -1.59
C ASP A 53 4.68 10.58 -3.07
N HIS A 54 5.27 9.41 -3.36
CA HIS A 54 5.52 9.00 -4.73
C HIS A 54 4.20 8.84 -5.51
N PRO A 55 4.10 9.40 -6.73
CA PRO A 55 2.90 9.28 -7.53
C PRO A 55 2.67 7.81 -7.94
N VAL A 56 1.41 7.40 -7.98
CA VAL A 56 1.00 6.09 -8.51
C VAL A 56 0.02 6.30 -9.65
N THR A 57 0.15 5.47 -10.68
CA THR A 57 -0.64 5.52 -11.89
C THR A 57 -1.22 4.15 -12.23
N ASP A 58 -2.22 4.15 -13.12
CA ASP A 58 -2.79 2.90 -13.61
C ASP A 58 -1.73 2.05 -14.31
N GLY A 59 -1.64 0.77 -13.94
CA GLY A 59 -0.63 -0.16 -14.42
C GLY A 59 0.66 -0.26 -13.58
N ASP A 60 0.83 0.56 -12.54
CA ASP A 60 1.96 0.42 -11.61
C ASP A 60 1.81 -0.81 -10.71
N GLU A 61 2.89 -1.58 -10.56
CA GLU A 61 2.97 -2.65 -9.58
C GLU A 61 3.40 -2.09 -8.22
N VAL A 62 2.52 -2.18 -7.21
CA VAL A 62 2.80 -1.65 -5.87
C VAL A 62 2.91 -2.78 -4.86
N ALA A 63 4.12 -2.95 -4.30
CA ALA A 63 4.38 -3.89 -3.22
C ALA A 63 4.40 -3.16 -1.87
N ILE A 64 3.64 -3.67 -0.91
CA ILE A 64 3.53 -3.12 0.45
C ILE A 64 4.17 -4.09 1.42
N PHE A 65 5.14 -3.61 2.18
CA PHE A 65 5.88 -4.38 3.18
C PHE A 65 5.60 -3.79 4.56
N PRO A 66 4.65 -4.39 5.30
CA PRO A 66 4.41 -4.03 6.69
C PRO A 66 5.67 -4.21 7.55
N PRO A 67 5.77 -3.52 8.69
CA PRO A 67 6.82 -3.79 9.65
C PRO A 67 6.81 -5.27 10.03
N VAL A 68 7.96 -5.93 9.88
CA VAL A 68 8.15 -7.29 10.39
C VAL A 68 8.16 -7.23 11.91
N THR A 69 7.03 -7.57 12.54
CA THR A 69 7.00 -7.85 13.98
C THR A 69 7.59 -9.24 14.20
N GLY A 70 8.91 -9.32 14.18
CA GLY A 70 9.61 -10.55 14.54
C GLY A 70 9.67 -10.69 16.06
N GLY A 71 8.93 -11.67 16.60
CA GLY A 71 9.19 -12.37 17.87
C GLY A 71 9.09 -11.58 19.16
#